data_AF-A0A1F9WDU9-F1
#
_entry.id   AF-A0A1F9WDU9-F1
#
_cell.length_a   1.000
_cell.length_b   1.000
_cell.length_c   1.000
_cell.angle_alpha   90.00
_cell.angle_beta   90.00
_cell.angle_gamma   90.00
#
_symmetry.space_group_name_H-M   'P 1'
#
loop_
_entity.id
_entity.type
_entity.pdbx_description
1 polymer ?
#
loop_
_entity_poly.entity_id
_entity_poly.type
_entity_poly.pdbx_seq_one_letter_code
_entity_poly.pdbx_strand_id
1 'polypeptide(L)'
;MNSRQETIDAMLGTDGQLILTHQPRLPPGPGEVTIRVAGPMRGNGGLADVIRQIAADQRARGFPGRSAAELRVEEEASEAEGADRDRELDAARRVPSPEGP
;
A
#
# COMPACT_ATOMS: atom_id res chain seq x y z
N MET A 1 31.69 -34.60 -3.27
CA MET A 1 30.34 -34.93 -3.77
C MET A 1 29.57 -33.62 -3.86
N ASN A 2 29.20 -33.18 -5.06
CA ASN A 2 28.45 -31.92 -5.22
C ASN A 2 26.98 -32.19 -4.88
N SER A 3 26.53 -31.81 -3.69
CA SER A 3 25.12 -31.85 -3.31
C SER A 3 24.35 -30.83 -4.16
N ARG A 4 23.32 -31.29 -4.85
CA ARG A 4 22.45 -30.45 -5.68
C ARG A 4 21.42 -29.79 -4.78
N GLN A 5 21.29 -28.48 -4.86
CA GLN A 5 20.41 -27.69 -4.00
C GLN A 5 19.51 -26.80 -4.86
N GLU A 6 18.24 -26.69 -4.49
CA GLU A 6 17.28 -25.76 -5.09
C GLU A 6 16.49 -25.06 -3.98
N THR A 7 16.26 -23.76 -4.12
CA THR A 7 15.38 -23.01 -3.22
C THR A 7 14.12 -22.61 -3.95
N ILE A 8 12.96 -23.00 -3.42
CA ILE A 8 11.65 -22.76 -4.03
C ILE A 8 10.84 -21.84 -3.13
N ASP A 9 10.35 -20.74 -3.70
CA ASP A 9 9.39 -19.88 -3.02
C ASP A 9 8.00 -20.53 -3.02
N ALA A 10 7.30 -20.46 -1.89
CA ALA A 10 5.97 -21.05 -1.69
C ALA A 10 5.03 -20.09 -0.96
N MET A 11 3.74 -20.18 -1.24
CA MET A 11 2.68 -19.45 -0.55
C MET A 11 1.96 -20.37 0.43
N LEU A 12 1.71 -19.91 1.66
CA LEU A 12 0.88 -20.64 2.62
C LEU A 12 -0.60 -20.32 2.34
N GLY A 13 -1.34 -21.31 1.88
CA GLY A 13 -2.79 -21.24 1.70
C GLY A 13 -3.53 -21.11 3.03
N THR A 14 -4.76 -20.63 2.98
CA THR A 14 -5.64 -20.48 4.16
C THR A 14 -6.06 -21.83 4.76
N ASP A 15 -5.89 -22.91 4.00
CA ASP A 15 -6.08 -24.31 4.39
C ASP A 15 -4.81 -24.93 5.02
N GLY A 16 -3.73 -24.14 5.14
CA GLY A 16 -2.45 -24.60 5.65
C GLY A 16 -1.57 -25.34 4.63
N GLN A 17 -1.98 -25.41 3.36
CA GLN A 17 -1.18 -26.04 2.31
C GLN A 17 -0.11 -25.09 1.77
N LEU A 18 1.07 -25.62 1.43
CA LEU A 18 2.12 -24.85 0.75
C LEU A 18 1.95 -24.98 -0.77
N ILE A 19 1.67 -23.86 -1.42
CA ILE A 19 1.57 -23.77 -2.88
C ILE A 19 2.94 -23.32 -3.40
N LEU A 20 3.66 -24.23 -4.04
CA LEU A 20 4.96 -23.93 -4.64
C LEU A 20 4.81 -23.02 -5.87
N THR A 21 5.69 -22.02 -6.01
CA THR A 21 5.72 -21.15 -7.21
C THR A 21 6.09 -21.91 -8.49
N HIS A 22 6.83 -23.01 -8.36
CA HIS A 22 7.19 -23.91 -9.43
C HIS A 22 7.51 -25.31 -8.89
N GLN A 23 7.44 -26.31 -9.77
CA GLN A 23 7.92 -27.66 -9.43
C GLN A 23 9.45 -27.69 -9.38
N PRO A 24 10.04 -28.55 -8.52
CA PRO A 24 11.49 -28.74 -8.48
C PRO A 24 12.04 -29.13 -9.85
N ARG A 25 13.13 -28.48 -10.27
CA ARG A 25 13.78 -28.70 -11.58
C ARG A 25 15.07 -29.48 -11.47
N LEU A 26 15.32 -30.11 -10.32
CA LEU A 26 16.47 -30.96 -10.10
C LEU A 26 16.41 -32.22 -11.00
N PRO A 27 17.55 -32.63 -11.61
CA PRO A 27 17.62 -33.88 -12.35
C PRO A 27 17.41 -35.08 -11.41
N PRO A 28 17.00 -36.26 -11.94
CA PRO A 28 16.79 -37.45 -11.12
C PRO A 28 18.01 -37.82 -10.26
N GLY A 29 17.77 -38.08 -8.98
CA GLY A 29 18.78 -38.49 -8.00
C GLY A 29 18.67 -37.73 -6.68
N PRO A 30 19.60 -37.98 -5.73
CA PRO A 30 19.61 -37.27 -4.45
C PRO A 30 19.86 -35.77 -4.65
N GLY A 31 19.07 -34.95 -3.95
CA GLY A 31 19.14 -33.50 -3.95
C GLY A 31 18.46 -32.93 -2.71
N GLU A 32 18.72 -31.66 -2.44
CA GLU A 32 18.18 -30.91 -1.32
C GLU A 32 17.30 -29.78 -1.85
N VAL A 33 16.10 -29.66 -1.31
CA VAL A 33 15.15 -28.61 -1.67
C VAL A 33 14.84 -27.79 -0.43
N THR A 34 15.17 -26.51 -0.47
CA THR A 34 14.81 -25.56 0.58
C THR A 34 13.53 -24.83 0.16
N ILE A 35 12.48 -24.93 0.95
CA ILE A 35 11.25 -24.18 0.70
C ILE A 35 11.30 -22.90 1.53
N ARG A 36 11.10 -21.76 0.87
CA ARG A 36 10.96 -20.47 1.53
C ARG A 36 9.53 -19.98 1.38
N VAL A 37 8.91 -19.54 2.47
CA VAL A 37 7.62 -18.85 2.37
C VAL A 37 7.87 -17.50 1.71
N ALA A 38 7.31 -17.30 0.52
CA ALA A 38 7.33 -16.02 -0.14
C ALA A 38 6.56 -15.04 0.76
N GLY A 39 7.21 -13.92 1.11
CA GLY A 39 6.47 -12.77 1.61
C GLY A 39 5.35 -12.42 0.61
N PRO A 40 4.27 -11.75 1.04
CA PRO A 40 3.19 -11.38 0.11
C PRO A 40 3.83 -10.80 -1.15
N MET A 41 3.50 -11.34 -2.33
CA MET A 41 3.96 -10.79 -3.60
C MET A 41 3.56 -9.33 -3.62
N ARG A 42 4.45 -8.46 -3.14
CA ARG A 42 4.40 -7.05 -3.39
C ARG A 42 4.65 -7.00 -4.88
N GLY A 43 3.58 -6.77 -5.64
CA GLY A 43 3.67 -6.63 -7.07
C GLY A 43 4.88 -5.77 -7.39
N ASN A 44 5.64 -6.14 -8.40
CA ASN A 44 6.78 -5.38 -8.92
C ASN A 44 6.35 -4.02 -9.52
N GLY A 45 5.22 -3.48 -9.09
CA GLY A 45 4.65 -2.22 -9.51
C GLY A 45 4.87 -1.15 -8.45
N GLY A 46 5.08 0.08 -8.91
CA GLY A 46 5.28 1.22 -8.03
C GLY A 46 4.05 1.51 -7.17
N LEU A 47 4.11 2.58 -6.38
CA LEU A 47 3.00 3.04 -5.53
C LEU A 47 1.65 3.09 -6.29
N ALA A 48 1.68 3.49 -7.56
CA ALA A 48 0.50 3.54 -8.41
C ALA A 48 -0.16 2.17 -8.65
N ASP A 49 0.63 1.10 -8.80
CA ASP A 49 0.11 -0.27 -8.95
C ASP A 49 -0.50 -0.79 -7.65
N VAL A 50 0.13 -0.48 -6.52
CA VAL A 50 -0.39 -0.81 -5.19
C VAL A 50 -1.74 -0.12 -4.95
N ILE A 51 -1.85 1.17 -5.29
CA ILE A 51 -3.11 1.92 -5.17
C ILE A 51 -4.20 1.30 -6.06
N ARG A 52 -3.86 0.92 -7.30
CA ARG A 52 -4.81 0.24 -8.21
C ARG A 52 -5.30 -1.09 -7.64
N GLN A 53 -4.41 -1.89 -7.07
CA GLN A 53 -4.76 -3.16 -6.46
C GLN A 53 -5.70 -2.97 -5.26
N ILE A 54 -5.37 -2.03 -4.37
CA ILE A 54 -6.23 -1.71 -3.21
C ILE A 54 -7.62 -1.28 -3.68
N ALA A 55 -7.71 -0.42 -4.69
CA ALA A 55 -8.99 0.04 -5.22
C ALA A 55 -9.80 -1.13 -5.85
N ALA A 56 -9.14 -2.08 -6.51
CA ALA A 56 -9.81 -3.27 -7.04
C ALA A 56 -10.34 -4.18 -5.92
N ASP A 57 -9.54 -4.44 -4.89
CA ASP A 57 -9.90 -5.27 -3.75
C ASP A 57 -11.07 -4.68 -2.95
N GLN A 58 -11.11 -3.35 -2.80
CA GLN A 58 -12.21 -2.65 -2.12
C GLN A 58 -13.52 -2.77 -2.91
N ARG A 59 -13.48 -2.60 -4.24
CA ARG A 59 -14.67 -2.79 -5.09
C ARG A 59 -15.18 -4.23 -5.05
N ALA A 60 -14.28 -5.22 -5.05
CA ALA A 60 -14.64 -6.63 -4.93
C ALA A 60 -15.36 -6.94 -3.61
N ARG A 61 -15.06 -6.19 -2.54
CA ARG A 61 -15.75 -6.26 -1.24
C ARG A 61 -17.06 -5.46 -1.20
N GLY A 62 -17.48 -4.89 -2.32
CA GLY A 62 -18.68 -4.08 -2.43
C GLY A 62 -18.52 -2.66 -1.90
N PHE A 63 -17.28 -2.19 -1.65
CA PHE A 63 -17.05 -0.81 -1.25
C PHE A 63 -17.03 0.09 -2.50
N PRO A 64 -18.03 0.97 -2.69
CA PRO A 64 -18.14 1.79 -3.90
C PRO A 64 -17.09 2.90 -3.98
N GLY A 65 -16.50 3.30 -2.84
CA GLY A 65 -15.62 4.46 -2.74
C GLY A 65 -16.39 5.79 -2.74
N ARG A 66 -15.67 6.90 -2.57
CA ARG A 66 -16.23 8.24 -2.72
C ARG A 66 -16.33 8.62 -4.20
N SER A 67 -17.42 9.28 -4.57
CA SER A 67 -17.62 9.81 -5.91
C SER A 67 -16.74 11.05 -6.16
N ALA A 68 -16.50 11.37 -7.43
CA ALA A 68 -15.77 12.59 -7.79
C ALA A 68 -16.46 13.87 -7.30
N ALA A 69 -17.80 13.85 -7.18
CA ALA A 69 -18.55 14.98 -6.64
C ALA A 69 -18.31 15.13 -5.13
N GLU A 70 -18.33 14.03 -4.38
CA GLU A 70 -18.05 14.04 -2.94
C GLU A 70 -16.64 14.53 -2.64
N LEU A 71 -15.65 14.11 -3.44
CA LEU A 71 -14.27 14.57 -3.29
C LEU A 71 -14.11 16.07 -3.55
N ARG A 72 -14.82 16.62 -4.55
CA ARG A 72 -14.78 18.06 -4.85
C ARG A 72 -15.42 18.91 -3.75
N VAL A 73 -16.52 18.43 -3.18
CA VAL A 73 -17.18 19.12 -2.06
C VAL A 73 -16.26 19.19 -0.84
N GLU A 74 -15.54 18.10 -0.55
CA GLU A 74 -14.55 18.07 0.53
C GLU A 74 -13.34 18.97 0.28
N GLU A 75 -12.87 19.02 -0.98
CA GLU A 75 -11.80 19.93 -1.41
C GLU A 75 -12.22 21.39 -1.24
N GLU A 76 -13.39 21.78 -1.73
CA GLU A 76 -13.94 23.13 -1.58
C GLU A 76 -14.14 23.53 -0.11
N ALA A 77 -14.62 22.61 0.72
CA ALA A 77 -14.75 22.84 2.17
C ALA A 77 -13.39 23.06 2.83
N SER A 78 -12.38 22.26 2.46
CA SER A 78 -11.02 22.38 2.99
C SER A 78 -10.37 23.70 2.58
N GLU A 79 -10.57 24.13 1.33
CA GLU A 79 -10.10 25.43 0.83
C GLU A 79 -10.75 26.60 1.57
N ALA A 80 -12.06 26.53 1.83
CA ALA A 80 -12.78 27.55 2.59
C ALA A 80 -12.27 27.67 4.03
N GLU A 81 -12.07 26.54 4.72
CA GLU A 81 -11.48 26.50 6.06
C GLU A 81 -10.06 27.08 6.08
N GLY A 82 -9.25 26.75 5.07
CA GLY A 82 -7.91 27.32 4.89
C GLY A 82 -7.94 28.84 4.73
N ALA A 83 -8.84 29.35 3.89
CA ALA A 83 -9.01 30.78 3.68
C ALA A 83 -9.47 31.53 4.95
N ASP A 84 -10.33 30.91 5.77
CA ASP A 84 -10.74 31.50 7.05
C ASP A 84 -9.60 31.54 8.06
N ARG A 85 -8.79 30.49 8.14
CA ARG A 85 -7.59 30.46 8.98
C ARG A 85 -6.59 31.52 8.53
N ASP A 86 -6.37 31.68 7.23
CA ASP A 86 -5.45 32.70 6.71
C ASP A 86 -5.92 34.11 7.08
N ARG A 87 -7.22 34.38 7.01
CA ARG A 87 -7.81 35.67 7.45
C ARG A 87 -7.60 35.90 8.95
N GLU A 88 -7.77 34.86 9.78
CA GLU A 88 -7.55 34.95 11.23
C GLU A 88 -6.10 35.28 11.56
N LEU A 89 -5.15 34.59 10.89
CA LEU A 89 -3.72 34.81 11.07
C LEU A 89 -3.30 36.21 10.61
N ASP A 90 -3.83 36.67 9.48
CA ASP A 90 -3.60 38.04 8.99
C ASP A 90 -4.17 39.10 9.94
N ALA A 91 -5.35 38.85 10.52
CA ALA A 91 -5.94 39.73 11.52
C ALA A 91 -5.07 39.79 12.79
N ALA A 92 -4.62 38.64 13.30
CA ALA A 92 -3.73 38.56 14.46
C ALA A 92 -2.38 39.26 14.23
N ARG A 93 -1.82 39.16 13.02
CA ARG A 93 -0.57 39.84 12.63
C ARG A 93 -0.70 41.36 12.54
N ARG A 94 -1.91 41.87 12.24
CA ARG A 94 -2.19 43.31 12.13
C ARG A 94 -2.51 43.98 13.46
N VAL A 95 -2.66 43.23 14.56
CA VAL A 95 -2.73 43.82 15.91
C VAL A 95 -1.35 44.37 16.23
N PRO A 96 -1.16 45.70 16.37
CA PRO A 96 0.13 46.24 16.81
C PRO A 96 0.40 45.69 18.21
N SER A 97 1.58 45.09 18.41
CA SER A 97 2.08 44.83 19.76
C SER A 97 2.02 46.15 20.54
N PRO A 98 1.36 46.21 21.72
CA PRO A 98 1.54 47.36 22.58
C PRO A 98 3.04 47.40 22.93
N GLU A 99 3.67 48.53 22.59
CA GLU A 99 5.06 48.81 22.89
C GLU A 99 5.40 48.38 24.33
N GLY A 100 6.47 47.59 24.47
CA GLY A 100 6.98 47.19 25.78
C GLY A 100 7.55 48.40 26.54
N PRO A 101 7.50 48.38 27.88
CA PRO A 101 8.05 49.44 28.73
C PRO A 101 9.58 49.54 28.62
#